data_AF-A0A2A9D316-F1
#
_entry.id   AF-A0A2A9D316-F1
#
_cell.length_a   1.000
_cell.length_b   1.000
_cell.length_c   1.000
_cell.angle_alpha   90.00
_cell.angle_beta   90.00
_cell.angle_gamma   90.00
#
_symmetry.space_group_name_H-M   'P 1'
#
loop_
_entity.id
_entity.type
_entity.pdbx_description
1 polymer ?
#
loop_
_entity_poly.entity_id
_entity_poly.type
_entity_poly.pdbx_seq_one_letter_code
_entity_poly.pdbx_strand_id
1 'polypeptide(L)' 'MTPEAVLLLVVAILVVWGGLVASIVALRTNPERAQYPPGGVDDDEAP' A
#
# COMPACT_ATOMS: atom_id res chain seq x y z
N MET A 1 -6.08 34.60 9.93
CA MET A 1 -6.09 33.12 9.86
C MET A 1 -7.24 32.65 10.72
N THR A 2 -8.35 32.18 10.13
CA THR A 2 -9.51 31.78 10.92
C THR A 2 -9.29 30.38 11.52
N PRO A 3 -9.74 30.12 12.77
CA PRO A 3 -9.56 28.82 13.41
C PRO A 3 -10.17 27.66 12.61
N GLU A 4 -11.31 27.92 11.96
CA GLU A 4 -12.00 26.97 11.08
C GLU A 4 -11.15 26.53 9.88
N ALA A 5 -10.40 27.45 9.26
CA ALA A 5 -9.52 27.13 8.14
C ALA A 5 -8.34 26.24 8.56
N VAL A 6 -7.79 26.47 9.76
CA VAL A 6 -6.71 25.63 10.32
C VAL A 6 -7.22 24.21 10.60
N LEU A 7 -8.45 24.09 11.10
CA LEU A 7 -9.05 22.80 11.40
C LEU A 7 -9.25 21.96 10.13
N LEU A 8 -9.77 22.59 9.07
CA LEU A 8 -9.91 21.96 7.75
C LEU A 8 -8.56 21.57 7.14
N LEU A 9 -7.53 22.42 7.32
CA LEU A 9 -6.16 22.13 6.87
C LEU A 9 -5.60 20.87 7.56
N VAL A 10 -5.76 20.75 8.89
CA VAL A 10 -5.31 19.57 9.64
C VAL A 10 -6.05 18.32 9.18
N VAL A 11 -7.37 18.39 8.99
CA VAL A 11 -8.16 17.27 8.45
C VAL A 11 -7.66 16.85 7.07
N ALA A 12 -7.42 17.79 6.16
CA ALA A 12 -6.90 17.51 4.83
C ALA A 12 -5.53 16.82 4.88
N ILE A 13 -4.62 17.30 5.73
CA ILE A 13 -3.32 16.68 5.99
C ILE A 13 -3.50 15.24 6.48
N LEU A 14 -4.32 15.03 7.51
CA LEU A 14 -4.55 13.70 8.08
C LEU A 14 -5.20 12.74 7.07
N VAL A 15 -6.07 13.21 6.18
CA VAL A 15 -6.68 12.36 5.14
C VAL A 15 -5.63 11.94 4.10
N VAL A 16 -4.86 12.90 3.59
CA VAL A 16 -3.82 12.64 2.57
C VAL A 16 -2.72 11.72 3.13
N TRP A 17 -2.18 12.05 4.30
CA TRP A 17 -1.07 11.32 4.87
C TRP A 17 -1.51 10.08 5.64
N GLY A 18 -2.65 10.14 6.34
CA GLY A 18 -3.18 9.00 7.10
C GLY A 18 -3.56 7.83 6.20
N GLY A 19 -4.17 8.10 5.03
CA GLY A 19 -4.46 7.06 4.04
C GLY A 19 -3.19 6.40 3.51
N LEU A 20 -2.15 7.19 3.23
CA LEU A 20 -0.85 6.68 2.78
C LEU A 20 -0.17 5.83 3.86
N VAL A 21 -0.10 6.32 5.09
CA VAL A 21 0.50 5.59 6.22
C VAL A 21 -0.27 4.29 6.46
N ALA A 22 -1.60 4.32 6.47
CA ALA A 22 -2.42 3.13 6.62
C ALA A 22 -2.17 2.09 5.51
N SER A 23 -2.04 2.54 4.25
CA SER A 23 -1.70 1.67 3.12
C SER A 23 -0.34 1.02 3.30
N ILE A 24 0.69 1.79 3.66
CA ILE A 24 2.04 1.28 3.95
C ILE A 24 2.01 0.27 5.10
N VAL A 25 1.27 0.56 6.18
CA VAL A 25 1.10 -0.37 7.30
C VAL A 25 0.40 -1.65 6.85
N ALA A 26 -0.65 -1.57 6.03
CA ALA A 26 -1.37 -2.74 5.53
C ALA A 26 -0.45 -3.63 4.69
N LEU A 27 0.30 -3.04 3.75
CA LEU A 27 1.27 -3.75 2.92
C LEU A 27 2.41 -4.36 3.77
N ARG A 28 2.96 -3.61 4.73
CA ARG A 28 4.05 -4.14 5.57
C ARG A 28 3.61 -5.29 6.48
N THR A 29 2.34 -5.31 6.86
CA THR A 29 1.79 -6.32 7.78
C THR A 29 1.49 -7.63 7.05
N ASN A 30 1.27 -7.56 5.74
CA ASN A 30 1.08 -8.72 4.89
C ASN A 30 2.03 -8.65 3.68
N PRO A 31 3.37 -8.72 3.92
CA PRO A 31 4.32 -8.79 2.83
C PRO A 31 3.93 -9.97 1.96
N GLU A 32 3.86 -9.76 0.64
CA GLU A 32 3.48 -10.78 -0.34
C GLU A 32 4.11 -12.12 0.02
N ARG A 33 3.31 -13.20 -0.06
CA ARG A 33 3.77 -14.54 0.29
C ARG A 33 5.09 -14.81 -0.42
N ALA A 34 6.19 -14.77 0.33
CA ALA A 34 7.52 -15.12 -0.16
C ALA A 34 7.59 -16.57 -0.67
N GLN A 35 6.54 -17.36 -0.37
CA GLN A 35 6.25 -18.62 -1.02
C GLN A 35 5.31 -18.38 -2.21
N TYR A 36 5.90 -18.13 -3.36
CA TYR A 36 5.25 -18.36 -4.62
C TYR A 36 5.26 -19.87 -4.91
N PRO A 37 4.21 -20.45 -5.49
CA PRO A 37 4.30 -21.81 -6.02
C PRO A 37 5.50 -21.92 -6.97
N PRO A 38 6.21 -23.06 -6.99
CA PRO A 38 7.27 -23.27 -7.98
C PRO A 38 6.71 -22.96 -9.38
N GLY A 39 7.48 -22.19 -10.16
CA GLY A 39 7.11 -21.82 -11.53
C GLY A 39 6.68 -23.06 -12.32
N GLY A 40 5.66 -22.90 -13.17
CA GLY A 40 5.22 -23.98 -14.06
C GLY A 40 6.42 -24.53 -14.84
N VAL A 41 6.41 -25.84 -15.10
CA VAL A 41 7.40 -26.45 -16.00
C VAL A 41 7.42 -25.65 -17.30
N ASP A 42 8.56 -25.06 -17.63
CA ASP A 42 8.78 -24.43 -18.91
C ASP A 42 8.69 -25.55 -19.96
N ASP A 43 7.55 -25.66 -20.64
CA ASP A 43 7.33 -26.57 -21.77
C ASP A 43 8.11 -26.05 -23.00
N ASP A 44 9.41 -25.78 -22.84
CA ASP A 44 10.31 -25.20 -23.85
C ASP A 44 11.08 -26.27 -24.66
N GLU A 45 10.73 -27.55 -24.57
CA GLU A 45 11.39 -28.59 -25.38
C GLU A 45 10.39 -29.56 -26.01
N ALA A 46 9.67 -29.09 -27.03
CA ALA A 46 9.10 -29.95 -28.06
C ALA A 46 10.11 -30.06 -29.22
N PRO A 47 10.68 -31.26 -29.51
CA PRO A 47 11.66 -31.48 -30.58
C PRO A 47 11.06 -31.40 -31.99
#